data_AF-H0G5T7-F1
#
_entry.id   AF-H0G5T7-F1
#
_cell.length_a   1.000
_cell.length_b   1.000
_cell.length_c   1.000
_cell.angle_alpha   90.00
_cell.angle_beta   90.00
_cell.angle_gamma   90.00
#
_symmetry.space_group_name_H-M   'P 1'
#
loop_
_entity.id
_entity.type
_entity.pdbx_description
1 polymer ?
#
loop_
_entity_poly.entity_id
_entity_poly.type
_entity_poly.pdbx_seq_one_letter_code
_entity_poly.pdbx_strand_id
1 'polypeptide(L)'
;MAEIQGKGALKAEATVDRVLKELSRVGFSDLCRVFDANGRLLRPEGWDDDTAAAVASVEVVTGNIGDREVEHVHKIKVWDKCLGEAR
;
A
#
# COMPACT_ATOMS: atom_id res chain seq x y z
N MET A 1 -19.56 -10.24 13.17
CA MET A 1 -20.36 -9.24 12.43
C MET A 1 -21.16 -8.30 13.34
N ALA A 2 -21.03 -8.38 14.67
CA ALA A 2 -21.48 -7.34 15.59
C ALA A 2 -20.23 -6.58 16.07
N GLU A 3 -20.35 -5.27 16.34
CA GLU A 3 -19.28 -4.35 16.79
C GLU A 3 -18.50 -3.57 15.72
N ILE A 4 -19.20 -2.99 14.73
CA ILE A 4 -18.76 -1.73 14.12
C ILE A 4 -19.78 -0.65 14.50
N GLN A 5 -19.89 -0.32 15.79
CA GLN A 5 -20.69 0.82 16.23
C GLN A 5 -20.01 1.57 17.36
N GLY A 6 -19.50 2.76 17.04
CA GLY A 6 -18.88 3.64 18.03
C GLY A 6 -18.36 4.94 17.41
N LYS A 7 -19.27 5.78 16.91
CA LYS A 7 -19.07 7.23 16.66
C LYS A 7 -18.25 7.68 15.42
N GLY A 8 -17.47 6.83 14.76
CA GLY A 8 -16.77 7.19 13.50
C GLY A 8 -17.60 7.04 12.22
N ALA A 9 -18.56 6.10 12.21
CA ALA A 9 -19.35 5.74 11.04
C ALA A 9 -20.41 6.78 10.61
N LEU A 10 -20.67 7.79 11.44
CA LEU A 10 -21.71 8.80 11.18
C LEU A 10 -21.23 9.97 10.30
N LYS A 11 -19.92 10.09 10.03
CA LYS A 11 -19.34 11.12 9.13
C LYS A 11 -18.66 10.57 7.88
N ALA A 12 -18.47 9.25 7.81
CA ALA A 12 -17.97 8.58 6.63
C ALA A 12 -19.08 7.65 6.13
N GLU A 13 -19.53 7.82 4.89
CA GLU A 13 -20.38 6.87 4.16
C GLU A 13 -19.59 5.58 3.87
N ALA A 14 -19.09 4.92 4.92
CA ALA A 14 -18.40 3.65 4.84
C ALA A 14 -19.48 2.56 4.81
N THR A 15 -19.98 2.27 3.62
CA THR A 15 -20.85 1.10 3.38
C THR A 15 -20.05 -0.18 3.59
N VAL A 16 -20.74 -1.28 3.93
CA VAL A 16 -20.11 -2.60 4.08
C VAL A 16 -19.34 -2.99 2.82
N ASP A 17 -19.91 -2.72 1.65
CA ASP A 17 -19.27 -2.95 0.35
C ASP A 17 -17.94 -2.20 0.22
N ARG A 18 -17.91 -0.91 0.60
CA ARG A 18 -16.67 -0.11 0.56
C ARG A 18 -15.61 -0.68 1.51
N VAL A 19 -16.01 -1.10 2.71
CA VAL A 19 -15.08 -1.72 3.67
C VAL A 19 -14.49 -3.02 3.11
N LEU A 20 -15.34 -3.90 2.54
CA LEU A 20 -14.88 -5.15 1.93
C LEU A 20 -13.96 -4.91 0.74
N LYS A 21 -14.24 -3.88 -0.07
CA LYS A 21 -13.39 -3.48 -1.21
C LYS A 21 -12.00 -3.05 -0.74
N GLU A 22 -11.91 -2.16 0.25
CA GLU A 22 -10.61 -1.70 0.76
C GLU A 22 -9.82 -2.83 1.46
N LEU A 23 -10.51 -3.70 2.21
CA LEU A 23 -9.86 -4.88 2.81
C LEU A 23 -9.34 -5.86 1.74
N SER A 24 -10.07 -6.02 0.63
CA SER A 24 -9.65 -6.86 -0.48
C SER A 24 -8.39 -6.31 -1.16
N ARG A 25 -8.30 -4.99 -1.33
CA ARG A 25 -7.10 -4.33 -1.88
C ARG A 25 -5.87 -4.61 -1.03
N VAL A 26 -5.98 -4.50 0.29
CA VAL A 26 -4.88 -4.85 1.19
C VAL A 26 -4.57 -6.34 1.14
N GLY A 27 -5.56 -7.21 1.36
CA GLY A 27 -5.38 -8.67 1.49
C GLY A 27 -4.85 -9.33 0.21
N PHE A 28 -5.31 -8.88 -0.96
CA PHE A 28 -4.94 -9.43 -2.26
C PHE A 28 -3.93 -8.59 -3.03
N SER A 29 -3.32 -7.58 -2.39
CA SER A 29 -2.30 -6.75 -3.01
C SER A 29 -1.13 -7.57 -3.57
N ASP A 30 -0.63 -7.15 -4.72
CA ASP A 30 0.52 -7.75 -5.38
C ASP A 30 1.61 -6.68 -5.61
N LEU A 31 2.64 -6.71 -4.76
CA LEU A 31 3.74 -5.74 -4.83
C LEU A 31 4.53 -5.86 -6.15
N CYS A 32 4.46 -6.98 -6.87
CA CYS A 32 5.14 -7.08 -8.17
C CYS A 32 4.65 -6.03 -9.17
N ARG A 33 3.42 -5.53 -8.99
CA ARG A 33 2.80 -4.51 -9.85
C ARG A 33 3.41 -3.12 -9.74
N VAL A 34 4.22 -2.84 -8.72
CA VAL A 34 4.94 -1.55 -8.66
C VAL A 34 6.18 -1.52 -9.57
N PHE A 35 6.52 -2.62 -10.24
CA PHE A 35 7.68 -2.71 -11.12
C PHE A 35 7.27 -2.76 -12.60
N ASP A 36 8.12 -2.19 -13.46
CA ASP A 36 7.99 -2.32 -14.91
C ASP A 36 8.51 -3.69 -15.41
N ALA A 37 8.37 -3.92 -16.72
CA ALA A 37 8.83 -5.16 -17.36
C ALA A 37 10.35 -5.40 -17.27
N ASN A 38 11.13 -4.36 -16.95
CA ASN A 38 12.58 -4.43 -16.76
C ASN A 38 12.97 -4.54 -15.28
N GLY A 39 11.99 -4.66 -14.37
CA GLY A 39 12.22 -4.72 -12.93
C GLY A 39 12.52 -3.38 -12.27
N ARG A 40 12.28 -2.24 -12.96
CA ARG A 40 12.45 -0.90 -12.38
C ARG A 40 11.20 -0.46 -11.66
N LEU A 41 11.36 0.19 -10.52
CA LEU A 41 10.24 0.73 -9.77
C LEU A 41 9.52 1.82 -10.57
N LEU A 42 8.21 1.67 -10.72
CA LEU A 42 7.33 2.69 -11.27
C LEU A 42 7.22 3.87 -10.32
N ARG A 43 7.03 5.08 -10.87
CA ARG A 43 6.63 6.24 -10.06
C ARG A 43 5.27 5.98 -9.40
N PRO A 44 5.00 6.56 -8.21
CA PRO A 44 3.72 6.37 -7.51
C PRO A 44 2.48 6.65 -8.37
N GLU A 45 2.55 7.65 -9.26
CA GLU A 45 1.46 7.96 -10.21
C GLU A 45 1.17 6.85 -11.22
N GLY A 46 2.09 5.89 -11.39
CA GLY A 46 1.96 4.75 -12.30
C GLY A 46 1.49 3.47 -11.62
N TRP A 47 1.24 3.47 -10.31
CA TRP A 47 0.73 2.31 -9.60
C TRP A 47 -0.77 2.14 -9.86
N ASP A 48 -1.24 0.90 -9.94
CA ASP A 48 -2.69 0.65 -10.00
C ASP A 48 -3.33 0.93 -8.63
N ASP A 49 -4.60 1.36 -8.65
CA ASP A 49 -5.33 1.80 -7.46
C ASP A 49 -5.33 0.75 -6.33
N ASP A 50 -5.39 -0.54 -6.68
CA ASP A 50 -5.45 -1.62 -5.70
C ASP A 50 -4.09 -1.80 -5.00
N THR A 51 -2.99 -1.76 -5.76
CA THR A 51 -1.63 -1.78 -5.20
C THR A 51 -1.35 -0.53 -4.37
N ALA A 52 -1.72 0.65 -4.87
CA ALA A 52 -1.53 1.92 -4.18
C ALA A 52 -2.30 1.97 -2.85
N ALA A 53 -3.55 1.46 -2.82
CA ALA A 53 -4.35 1.40 -1.60
C ALA A 53 -3.75 0.49 -0.52
N ALA A 54 -2.94 -0.49 -0.91
CA ALA A 54 -2.27 -1.40 0.02
C ALA A 54 -0.95 -0.85 0.60
N VAL A 55 -0.43 0.25 0.06
CA VAL A 55 0.81 0.87 0.55
C VAL A 55 0.55 1.63 1.86
N ALA A 56 1.33 1.31 2.87
CA ALA A 56 1.32 1.97 4.18
C ALA A 56 2.38 3.09 4.26
N SER A 57 3.53 2.93 3.59
CA SER A 57 4.60 3.94 3.57
C SER A 57 5.53 3.75 2.39
N VAL A 58 6.07 4.87 1.89
CA VAL A 58 7.13 4.91 0.87
C VAL A 58 8.26 5.77 1.42
N GLU A 59 9.44 5.17 1.58
CA GLU A 59 10.65 5.86 2.02
C GLU A 59 11.62 5.90 0.84
N VAL A 60 12.07 7.10 0.46
CA VAL A 60 13.05 7.32 -0.60
C VAL A 60 14.30 7.94 0.01
N VAL A 61 15.40 7.18 -0.02
CA VAL A 61 16.71 7.65 0.44
C VAL A 61 17.53 7.99 -0.79
N THR A 62 18.03 9.22 -0.82
CA THR A 62 18.91 9.72 -1.88
C THR A 62 20.31 9.83 -1.30
N GLY A 63 21.18 8.88 -1.65
CA GLY A 63 22.58 8.86 -1.25
C GLY A 63 23.45 9.51 -2.32
N ASN A 64 24.48 10.24 -1.91
CA ASN A 64 25.51 10.75 -2.82
C ASN A 64 26.73 9.82 -2.73
N ILE A 65 27.05 9.14 -3.84
CA ILE A 65 28.23 8.29 -3.98
C ILE A 65 29.28 9.08 -4.79
N GLY A 66 29.87 10.10 -4.16
CA GLY A 66 30.94 10.90 -4.75
C GLY A 66 30.49 11.84 -5.87
N ASP A 67 31.44 12.25 -6.71
CA ASP A 67 31.38 13.51 -7.47
C ASP A 67 30.12 13.69 -8.35
N ARG A 68 29.45 12.60 -8.81
CA ARG A 68 28.27 12.70 -9.71
C ARG A 68 27.22 11.60 -9.62
N GLU A 69 27.38 10.56 -8.79
CA GLU A 69 26.40 9.46 -8.74
C GLU A 69 25.47 9.59 -7.54
N VAL A 70 24.17 9.57 -7.84
CA VAL A 70 23.09 9.60 -6.85
C VAL A 70 22.45 8.22 -6.81
N GLU A 71 22.52 7.56 -5.66
CA GLU A 71 21.84 6.28 -5.44
C GLU A 71 20.47 6.53 -4.82
N HIS A 72 19.43 5.91 -5.39
CA HIS A 72 18.08 5.97 -4.86
C HIS A 72 17.66 4.63 -4.29
N VAL A 73 17.56 4.55 -2.96
CA VAL A 73 17.02 3.38 -2.27
C VAL A 73 15.54 3.64 -1.97
N HIS A 74 14.67 2.78 -2.48
CA HIS A 74 13.23 2.84 -2.24
C HIS A 74 12.82 1.69 -1.32
N LYS A 75 12.17 2.04 -0.21
CA LYS A 75 11.59 1.07 0.71
C LYS A 75 10.09 1.28 0.76
N ILE A 76 9.35 0.24 0.37
CA ILE A 76 7.89 0.26 0.34
C ILE A 76 7.38 -0.67 1.44
N LYS A 77 6.53 -0.14 2.31
CA LYS A 77 5.79 -0.92 3.30
C LYS A 77 4.35 -1.04 2.86
N VAL A 78 3.80 -2.23 2.90
CA VAL A 78 2.38 -2.49 2.72
C VAL A 78 1.70 -2.68 4.08
N TRP A 79 0.39 -2.47 4.14
CA TRP A 79 -0.40 -2.83 5.31
C TRP A 79 -0.28 -4.34 5.59
N ASP A 80 -0.43 -4.70 6.86
CA ASP A 80 -0.54 -6.10 7.25
C ASP A 80 -1.77 -6.71 6.56
N LYS A 81 -1.54 -7.74 5.76
CA LYS A 81 -2.63 -8.54 5.20
C LYS A 81 -3.26 -9.23 6.39
N CYS A 82 -4.53 -8.93 6.67
CA CYS A 82 -5.30 -9.35 7.86
C CYS A 82 -5.42 -10.89 8.02
N LEU A 83 -4.31 -11.59 8.07
CA LEU A 83 -4.18 -12.95 8.55
C LEU A 83 -3.82 -12.79 10.02
N GLY A 84 -4.84 -12.58 10.85
CA GLY A 84 -4.67 -12.76 12.29
C GLY A 84 -3.95 -14.08 12.52
N GLU A 85 -2.98 -14.09 13.42
CA GLU A 85 -2.20 -15.28 13.77
C GLU A 85 -3.13 -16.50 13.78
N ALA A 86 -2.84 -17.48 12.91
CA ALA A 86 -3.52 -18.75 12.93
C ALA A 86 -3.26 -19.38 14.31
N ARG A 87 -4.22 -19.18 15.22
CA ARG A 87 -4.30 -19.86 16.51
C ARG A 87 -4.92 -21.23 16.32
#